data_AF-A0AAW2QIM1-F1
#
_entry.id   AF-A0AAW2QIM1-F1
#
_cell.length_a   1.000
_cell.length_b   1.000
_cell.length_c   1.000
_cell.angle_alpha   90.00
_cell.angle_beta   90.00
_cell.angle_gamma   90.00
#
_symmetry.space_group_name_H-M   'P 1'
#
loop_
_entity.id
_entity.type
_entity.pdbx_description
1 polymer ?
#
loop_
_entity_poly.entity_id
_entity_poly.type
_entity_poly.pdbx_seq_one_letter_code
_entity_poly.pdbx_strand_id
1 'polypeptide(L)'
;MYEVYPRKGETWAIFKNWDIGWYRDPENHIRVRVGRDLDRLMLWCWCSCLGKIEGFSSCFSRKNSEGMDLGVVLVKERLRFSHRVPSFQMTSKGLHGIKSFFELDPASL
;
A
#
# COMPACT_ATOMS: atom_id res chain seq x y z
N MET A 1 5.84 -12.26 19.81
CA MET A 1 6.09 -11.65 18.50
C MET A 1 4.86 -11.93 17.64
N TYR A 2 4.08 -10.91 17.30
CA TYR A 2 2.88 -11.10 16.48
C TYR A 2 3.27 -10.96 15.01
N GLU A 3 3.13 -12.04 14.25
CA GLU A 3 3.31 -11.99 12.81
C GLU A 3 2.03 -11.49 12.17
N VAL A 4 2.15 -10.41 11.39
CA VAL A 4 1.02 -9.80 10.71
C VAL A 4 1.03 -10.27 9.26
N TYR A 5 -0.13 -10.77 8.82
CA TYR A 5 -0.30 -11.39 7.51
C TYR A 5 -1.20 -10.52 6.63
N PRO A 6 -0.64 -9.71 5.72
CA PRO A 6 -1.43 -8.90 4.80
C PRO A 6 -2.23 -9.80 3.86
N ARG A 7 -3.51 -9.47 3.63
CA ARG A 7 -4.43 -10.22 2.76
C ARG A 7 -4.72 -9.45 1.49
N LYS A 8 -5.07 -10.17 0.42
CA LYS A 8 -5.49 -9.56 -0.84
C LYS A 8 -6.63 -8.57 -0.64
N GLY A 9 -6.50 -7.42 -1.29
CA GLY A 9 -7.45 -6.31 -1.20
C GLY A 9 -7.27 -5.40 0.02
N GLU A 10 -6.37 -5.71 0.95
CA GLU A 10 -6.06 -4.82 2.06
C GLU A 10 -5.11 -3.68 1.63
N THR A 11 -5.24 -2.55 2.32
CA THR A 11 -4.30 -1.44 2.22
C THR A 11 -3.43 -1.39 3.48
N TRP A 12 -2.15 -1.15 3.30
CA TRP A 12 -1.15 -1.18 4.36
C TRP A 12 -0.23 0.03 4.31
N ALA A 13 0.22 0.48 5.48
CA ALA A 13 1.38 1.35 5.63
C ALA A 13 2.63 0.47 5.63
N ILE A 14 3.59 0.78 4.78
CA ILE A 14 4.91 0.15 4.85
C ILE A 14 6.00 1.22 4.96
N PHE A 15 7.07 0.92 5.71
CA PHE A 15 8.21 1.83 5.82
C PHE A 15 8.93 1.96 4.47
N LYS A 16 9.13 3.20 4.02
CA LYS A 16 9.97 3.51 2.86
C LYS A 16 11.43 3.25 3.24
N ASN A 17 12.21 2.66 2.34
CA ASN A 17 13.64 2.36 2.58
C ASN A 17 13.87 1.49 3.83
N TRP A 18 13.27 0.31 3.85
CA TRP A 18 13.65 -0.73 4.80
C TRP A 18 15.03 -1.31 4.45
N ASP A 19 16.04 -0.48 4.69
CA ASP A 19 17.44 -0.84 4.85
C ASP A 19 17.78 -0.78 6.35
N ILE A 20 19.05 -0.96 6.70
CA ILE A 20 19.50 -0.94 8.10
C ILE A 20 19.21 0.40 8.82
N GLY A 21 18.85 1.47 8.09
CA GLY A 21 18.54 2.80 8.59
C GLY A 21 17.05 3.12 8.76
N TRP A 22 16.13 2.17 8.57
CA TRP A 22 14.67 2.41 8.58
C TRP A 22 14.14 3.11 9.85
N TYR A 23 14.77 2.90 11.00
CA TYR A 23 14.39 3.53 12.28
C TYR A 23 14.68 5.04 12.32
N ARG A 24 15.46 5.58 11.38
CA ARG A 24 15.85 6.99 11.34
C ARG A 24 14.77 7.90 10.79
N ASP A 25 13.80 7.35 10.07
CA ASP A 25 12.70 8.09 9.47
C ASP A 25 11.37 7.30 9.60
N PRO A 26 10.90 7.10 10.85
CA PRO A 26 9.72 6.26 11.12
C PRO A 26 8.43 6.89 10.60
N GLU A 27 8.41 8.18 10.25
CA GLU A 27 7.23 8.85 9.70
C GLU A 27 7.09 8.63 8.18
N ASN A 28 8.15 8.17 7.50
CA ASN A 28 8.18 8.01 6.05
C ASN A 28 7.56 6.68 5.60
N HIS A 29 6.23 6.63 5.70
CA HIS A 29 5.45 5.50 5.22
C HIS A 29 5.00 5.71 3.77
N ILE A 30 5.08 4.65 2.98
CA ILE A 30 4.37 4.55 1.70
C ILE A 30 3.13 3.67 1.89
N ARG A 31 2.05 4.07 1.22
CA ARG A 31 0.77 3.34 1.27
C ARG A 31 0.73 2.36 0.10
N VAL A 32 0.43 1.09 0.39
CA VAL A 32 0.37 0.03 -0.61
C VAL A 32 -0.92 -0.76 -0.52
N ARG A 33 -1.41 -1.25 -1.65
CA ARG A 33 -2.55 -2.16 -1.72
C ARG A 33 -2.08 -3.55 -2.16
N VAL A 34 -2.53 -4.57 -1.45
CA VAL A 34 -2.22 -5.97 -1.77
C VAL A 34 -3.07 -6.43 -2.94
N GLY A 35 -2.44 -6.78 -4.06
CA GLY A 35 -3.09 -7.07 -5.33
C GLY A 35 -3.37 -8.55 -5.60
N ARG A 36 -2.40 -9.43 -5.33
CA ARG A 36 -2.55 -10.89 -5.49
C ARG A 36 -2.20 -11.59 -4.20
N ASP A 37 -2.93 -12.68 -3.95
CA ASP A 37 -2.69 -13.55 -2.81
C ASP A 37 -1.24 -14.04 -2.82
N LEU A 38 -0.72 -14.21 -1.61
CA LEU A 38 0.54 -14.88 -1.41
C LEU A 38 0.49 -16.26 -2.10
N ASP A 39 1.57 -16.63 -2.78
CA ASP A 39 1.73 -18.04 -3.18
C ASP A 39 1.57 -18.94 -1.94
N ARG A 40 1.14 -20.20 -2.09
CA ARG A 40 0.79 -21.12 -0.97
C ARG A 40 1.86 -21.20 0.12
N LEU A 41 3.11 -20.91 -0.22
CA LEU A 41 4.27 -20.89 0.68
C LEU A 41 4.43 -19.58 1.47
N MET A 42 3.55 -18.60 1.26
CA MET A 42 3.59 -17.28 1.89
C MET A 42 4.93 -16.58 1.73
N LEU A 43 5.58 -16.69 0.57
CA LEU A 43 6.94 -16.18 0.35
C LEU A 43 6.97 -14.81 -0.36
N TRP A 44 5.93 -14.48 -1.13
CA TRP A 44 5.88 -13.34 -2.06
C TRP A 44 4.50 -12.69 -2.02
N CYS A 45 4.44 -11.35 -2.03
CA CYS A 45 3.20 -10.58 -2.09
C CYS A 45 3.30 -9.48 -3.16
N TRP A 46 2.29 -9.38 -4.03
CA TRP A 46 2.20 -8.30 -5.02
C TRP A 46 1.54 -7.08 -4.39
N CYS A 47 2.28 -5.97 -4.29
CA CYS A 47 1.80 -4.73 -3.73
C CYS A 47 1.86 -3.61 -4.77
N SER A 48 0.81 -2.78 -4.83
CA SER A 48 0.78 -1.60 -5.68
C SER A 48 0.80 -0.34 -4.84
N CYS A 49 1.70 0.57 -5.15
CA CYS A 49 1.84 1.83 -4.43
C CYS A 49 0.64 2.76 -4.71
N LEU A 50 0.17 3.38 -3.64
CA LEU A 50 -0.89 4.38 -3.65
C LEU A 50 -0.25 5.77 -3.52
N GLY A 51 -0.57 6.66 -4.45
CA GLY A 51 -0.17 8.07 -4.43
C GLY A 51 -1.34 8.92 -3.96
N LYS A 52 -1.08 9.90 -3.09
CA LYS A 52 -2.08 10.88 -2.67
C LYS A 52 -2.53 11.69 -3.89
N ILE A 53 -3.83 11.90 -4.03
CA ILE A 53 -4.41 12.76 -5.06
C ILE A 53 -4.33 14.19 -4.55
N GLU A 54 -3.78 15.09 -5.37
CA GLU A 54 -3.70 16.51 -5.01
C GLU A 54 -5.09 17.10 -4.75
N GLY A 55 -5.19 17.97 -3.73
CA GLY A 55 -6.46 18.58 -3.30
C GLY A 55 -7.30 17.74 -2.34
N PHE A 56 -6.95 16.47 -2.08
CA PHE A 56 -7.63 15.62 -1.11
C PHE A 56 -6.70 15.20 0.02
N SER A 57 -7.15 15.26 1.27
CA SER A 57 -6.35 14.84 2.43
C SER A 57 -6.24 13.32 2.54
N SER A 58 -7.29 12.59 2.16
CA SER A 58 -7.47 11.14 2.37
C SER A 58 -7.64 10.31 1.09
N CYS A 59 -7.67 10.93 -0.10
CA CYS A 59 -7.86 10.20 -1.35
C CYS A 59 -6.54 9.83 -2.01
N PHE A 60 -6.41 8.57 -2.41
CA PHE A 60 -5.23 8.01 -3.04
C PHE A 60 -5.59 7.23 -4.30
N SER A 61 -4.76 7.27 -5.34
CA SER A 61 -4.93 6.44 -6.53
C SER A 61 -3.73 5.52 -6.71
N ARG A 62 -3.91 4.45 -7.48
CA ARG A 62 -2.78 3.64 -7.93
C ARG A 62 -1.86 4.55 -8.74
N LYS A 63 -0.57 4.60 -8.39
CA LYS A 63 0.41 5.29 -9.23
C LYS A 63 0.54 4.52 -10.54
N ASN A 64 0.05 5.10 -11.64
CA ASN A 64 0.36 4.62 -12.98
C ASN A 64 1.73 5.19 -13.39
N SER A 65 2.57 4.34 -13.97
CA SER A 65 3.89 4.60 -14.59
C SER A 65 5.13 4.87 -13.72
N GLU A 66 6.15 4.03 -14.01
CA GLU A 66 7.61 4.25 -14.00
C GLU A 66 8.42 4.34 -12.71
N GLY A 67 7.81 4.53 -11.54
CA GLY A 67 8.62 4.79 -10.34
C GLY A 67 8.83 3.62 -9.38
N MET A 68 7.76 2.92 -9.02
CA MET A 68 7.78 2.00 -7.88
C MET A 68 6.48 1.19 -7.82
N ASP A 69 6.22 0.32 -8.79
CA ASP A 69 5.48 -0.89 -8.42
C ASP A 69 6.47 -1.69 -7.58
N LEU A 70 6.20 -1.85 -6.28
CA LEU A 70 6.94 -2.78 -5.41
C LEU A 70 6.57 -4.21 -5.81
N GLY A 71 6.81 -4.54 -7.09
CA GLY A 71 6.23 -5.64 -7.84
C GLY A 71 6.30 -6.96 -7.09
N VAL A 72 7.24 -7.12 -6.17
CA VAL A 72 7.10 -8.09 -5.10
C VAL A 72 7.69 -7.58 -3.79
N VAL A 73 6.91 -7.57 -2.71
CA VAL A 73 7.45 -7.52 -1.35
C VAL A 73 7.73 -8.96 -0.90
N LEU A 74 8.99 -9.26 -0.60
CA LEU A 74 9.41 -10.57 -0.12
C LEU A 74 8.96 -10.74 1.33
N VAL A 75 8.50 -11.92 1.72
CA VAL A 75 8.05 -12.14 3.12
C VAL A 75 9.18 -12.04 4.16
N LYS A 76 10.45 -12.11 3.74
CA LYS A 76 11.59 -11.76 4.60
C LYS A 76 11.54 -10.30 5.09
N GLU A 77 10.73 -9.49 4.43
CA GLU A 77 10.48 -8.08 4.69
C GLU A 77 9.10 -7.86 5.33
N ARG A 78 8.46 -8.88 5.93
CA ARG A 78 7.18 -8.77 6.66
C ARG A 78 7.18 -7.66 7.72
N LEU A 79 8.32 -7.39 8.33
CA LEU A 79 8.49 -6.32 9.31
C LEU A 79 8.33 -4.91 8.69
N ARG A 80 8.29 -4.79 7.36
CA ARG A 80 7.94 -3.53 6.67
C ARG A 80 6.50 -3.12 6.90
N PHE A 81 5.60 -4.08 7.14
CA PHE A 81 4.18 -3.81 7.38
C PHE A 81 4.01 -3.25 8.78
N SER A 82 3.75 -1.94 8.85
CA SER A 82 3.56 -1.21 10.12
C SER A 82 2.15 -1.47 10.67
N HIS A 83 1.13 -1.03 9.93
CA HIS A 83 -0.27 -1.21 10.30
C HIS A 83 -1.17 -1.27 9.06
N ARG A 84 -2.33 -1.91 9.22
CA ARG A 84 -3.38 -1.92 8.21
C ARG A 84 -4.08 -0.56 8.20
N VAL A 85 -4.34 -0.05 7.00
CA VAL A 85 -5.08 1.20 6.79
C VAL A 85 -6.47 0.83 6.30
N PRO A 86 -7.53 1.16 7.05
CA PRO A 86 -8.89 1.06 6.54
C PRO A 86 -9.01 1.86 5.25
N SER A 87 -9.54 1.23 4.20
CA SER A 87 -9.68 1.85 2.89
C SER A 87 -11.01 1.53 2.24
N PHE A 88 -11.59 2.51 1.58
CA PHE A 88 -12.80 2.37 0.78
C PHE A 88 -12.48 2.67 -0.69
N GLN A 89 -12.82 1.74 -1.58
CA GLN A 89 -12.61 1.93 -3.01
C GLN A 89 -13.79 2.70 -3.60
N MET A 90 -13.53 3.90 -4.09
CA MET A 90 -14.46 4.67 -4.88
C MET A 90 -14.16 4.50 -6.36
N THR A 91 -15.21 4.31 -7.13
CA THR A 91 -15.13 4.13 -8.57
C THR A 91 -16.06 5.14 -9.22
N SER A 92 -15.51 6.08 -9.99
CA SER A 92 -16.30 7.03 -10.75
C SER A 92 -16.20 6.71 -12.24
N LYS A 93 -17.35 6.68 -12.90
CA LYS A 93 -17.44 6.49 -14.34
C LYS A 93 -17.57 7.87 -14.99
N GLY A 94 -16.47 8.39 -15.52
CA GLY A 94 -16.45 9.66 -16.25
C GLY A 94 -16.45 9.44 -17.75
N LEU A 95 -16.49 10.55 -18.51
CA LEU A 95 -16.37 10.55 -19.98
C LEU A 95 -15.07 9.89 -20.48
N HIS A 96 -14.01 9.89 -19.66
CA HIS A 96 -12.69 9.32 -19.96
C HIS A 96 -12.48 7.91 -19.36
N GLY A 97 -13.56 7.20 -19.05
CA GLY A 97 -13.52 5.84 -18.51
C GLY A 97 -13.66 5.76 -16.99
N ILE A 98 -13.33 4.59 -16.44
CA ILE A 98 -13.46 4.29 -15.02
C ILE A 98 -12.21 4.78 -14.29
N LYS A 99 -12.35 5.81 -13.46
CA LYS A 99 -11.32 6.20 -12.50
C LYS A 99 -11.63 5.53 -11.17
N SER A 100 -10.65 4.83 -10.61
CA SER A 100 -10.75 4.27 -9.26
C SER A 100 -9.74 4.96 -8.34
N PHE A 101 -10.21 5.33 -7.16
CA PHE A 101 -9.40 5.86 -6.08
C PHE A 101 -9.83 5.24 -4.76
N PHE A 102 -8.98 5.38 -3.75
CA PHE A 102 -9.14 4.81 -2.43
C PHE A 102 -9.17 5.96 -1.44
N GLU A 103 -10.27 6.07 -0.71
CA GLU A 103 -10.32 6.89 0.49
C GLU A 103 -9.72 6.09 1.64
N LEU A 104 -8.70 6.64 2.28
CA LEU A 104 -8.02 6.04 3.43
C LEU A 104 -8.46 6.75 4.71
N ASP A 105 -8.59 6.01 5.80
CA ASP A 105 -8.91 6.60 7.11
C ASP A 105 -7.82 7.61 7.52
N PRO A 106 -8.15 8.91 7.71
CA PRO A 106 -7.19 9.94 8.10
C PRO A 106 -6.49 9.66 9.43
N ALA A 107 -7.13 8.96 10.37
CA ALA A 107 -6.52 8.61 11.65
C ALA A 107 -5.42 7.54 11.52
N SER A 108 -5.35 6.90 10.35
CA SER A 108 -4.41 5.85 10.00
C SER A 108 -3.35 6.31 8.97
N LEU A 109 -3.29 7.62 8.65
CA LEU A 109 -2.39 8.21 7.67
C LEU A 109 -1.03 8.66 8.23
#